data_AF-A0A376VLF9-F1
#
_entry.id   AF-A0A376VLF9-F1
#
_cell.length_a   1.000
_cell.length_b   1.000
_cell.length_c   1.000
_cell.angle_alpha   90.00
_cell.angle_beta   90.00
_cell.angle_gamma   90.00
#
_symmetry.space_group_name_H-M   'P 1'
#
loop_
_entity.id
_entity.type
_entity.pdbx_description
1 polymer ?
#
loop_
_entity_poly.entity_id
_entity_poly.type
_entity_poly.pdbx_seq_one_letter_code
_entity_poly.pdbx_strand_id
1 'polypeptide(L)'
;MVCGQDCLNRLLPVVLMNAAGCASVALPAQSRIYQKRAPAECVHRRETGLSLETAAKLSEVMPGAGGRSCLERYEYAKHGACFGFDPDAYFGTMVRLNQEIKESEAGKFLADNYGKTVSRRDFDAAFAKSWGKENVKAVKLTCQGNPAYLTEIQISIKADAINAPLSANSFLPQPHPGNCGKTFVIDKAGY
;
A
#
# COMPACT_ATOMS: atom_id res chain seq x y z
N MET A 1 19.57 6.78 19.91
CA MET A 1 18.52 7.31 19.01
C MET A 1 18.53 6.48 17.74
N VAL A 2 17.75 5.40 17.71
CA VAL A 2 17.50 4.56 16.51
C VAL A 2 15.99 4.33 16.51
N CYS A 3 15.22 5.36 16.18
CA CYS A 3 13.75 5.32 16.22
C CYS A 3 13.12 5.71 14.87
N GLY A 4 13.91 6.19 13.90
CA GLY A 4 13.40 6.69 12.62
C GLY A 4 12.94 5.58 11.66
N GLN A 5 13.82 4.62 11.35
CA GLN A 5 13.52 3.55 10.38
C GLN A 5 12.49 2.54 10.90
N ASP A 6 12.57 2.17 12.18
CA ASP A 6 11.66 1.20 12.79
C ASP A 6 10.22 1.71 12.92
N CYS A 7 10.01 3.01 13.15
CA CYS A 7 8.66 3.62 13.11
C CYS A 7 8.09 3.66 11.69
N LEU A 8 8.93 3.98 10.70
CA LEU A 8 8.54 4.05 9.29
C LEU A 8 8.15 2.67 8.72
N ASN A 9 8.82 1.61 9.17
CA ASN A 9 8.47 0.24 8.82
C ASN A 9 7.25 -0.32 9.59
N ARG A 10 6.78 0.37 10.64
CA ARG A 10 5.64 -0.11 11.45
C ARG A 10 4.32 0.56 11.12
N LEU A 11 4.37 1.71 10.43
CA LEU A 11 3.23 2.37 9.78
C LEU A 11 2.86 1.75 8.41
N LEU A 12 3.57 0.68 8.02
CA LEU A 12 3.50 0.04 6.71
C LEU A 12 2.18 -0.64 6.28
N PRO A 13 1.23 -1.06 7.15
CA PRO A 13 0.00 -1.66 6.63
C PRO A 13 -0.97 -0.63 6.01
N VAL A 14 -0.62 0.66 6.03
CA VAL A 14 -1.53 1.76 5.75
C VAL A 14 -1.57 2.12 4.25
N VAL A 15 -0.50 1.97 3.46
CA VAL A 15 -0.52 2.41 2.05
C VAL A 15 -0.94 1.28 1.11
N LEU A 16 -2.24 1.02 1.01
CA LEU A 16 -2.81 0.16 -0.03
C LEU A 16 -2.99 0.96 -1.31
N MET A 17 -2.15 0.67 -2.30
CA MET A 17 -2.29 1.19 -3.66
C MET A 17 -3.39 0.41 -4.37
N ASN A 18 -4.62 0.92 -4.33
CA ASN A 18 -5.73 0.32 -5.05
C ASN A 18 -5.57 0.53 -6.56
N ALA A 19 -5.13 -0.52 -7.27
CA ALA A 19 -5.47 -0.70 -8.67
C ALA A 19 -6.95 -1.13 -8.76
N ALA A 20 -7.71 -0.55 -9.69
CA ALA A 20 -9.11 -0.94 -9.92
C ALA A 20 -9.19 -2.46 -10.12
N GLY A 21 -9.88 -3.15 -9.19
CA GLY A 21 -9.98 -4.61 -9.20
C GLY A 21 -10.77 -5.09 -10.42
N CYS A 22 -10.32 -6.20 -11.03
CA CYS A 22 -11.05 -6.85 -12.10
C CYS A 22 -11.80 -8.07 -11.55
N ALA A 23 -13.02 -8.30 -12.04
CA ALA A 23 -13.71 -9.57 -11.81
C ALA A 23 -12.83 -10.72 -12.35
N SER A 24 -12.72 -11.78 -11.55
CA SER A 24 -11.80 -12.91 -11.68
C SER A 24 -11.75 -13.54 -13.08
N VAL A 25 -10.57 -13.49 -13.73
CA VAL A 25 -10.27 -14.28 -14.94
C VAL A 25 -9.67 -15.62 -14.51
N ALA A 26 -10.22 -16.71 -15.05
CA ALA A 26 -9.64 -18.03 -14.91
C ALA A 26 -8.37 -18.14 -15.79
N LEU A 27 -7.19 -18.05 -15.17
CA LEU A 27 -5.90 -18.29 -15.86
C LEU A 27 -5.65 -19.79 -16.10
N PRO A 28 -4.90 -20.17 -17.17
CA PRO A 28 -4.83 -21.55 -17.66
C PRO A 28 -4.18 -22.55 -16.69
N ALA A 29 -4.38 -23.83 -16.99
CA ALA A 29 -4.17 -24.98 -16.11
C ALA A 29 -2.70 -25.44 -15.92
N GLN A 30 -1.83 -24.62 -15.33
CA GLN A 30 -0.51 -25.07 -14.84
C GLN A 30 -0.52 -25.49 -13.35
N SER A 31 -1.71 -25.81 -12.82
CA SER A 31 -2.07 -25.74 -11.40
C SER A 31 -1.66 -26.89 -10.48
N ARG A 32 -1.00 -27.97 -10.95
CA ARG A 32 -0.78 -29.15 -10.08
C ARG A 32 0.56 -29.24 -9.36
N ILE A 33 1.60 -28.55 -9.83
CA ILE A 33 2.96 -28.73 -9.29
C ILE A 33 3.21 -27.81 -8.09
N TYR A 34 2.69 -26.58 -8.15
CA TYR A 34 2.92 -25.55 -7.13
C TYR A 34 2.01 -25.66 -5.90
N GLN A 35 0.85 -26.32 -6.02
CA GLN A 35 -0.08 -26.50 -4.89
C GLN A 35 0.47 -27.41 -3.77
N LYS A 36 1.47 -28.24 -4.04
CA LYS A 36 2.01 -29.22 -3.07
C LYS A 36 2.92 -28.59 -2.00
N ARG A 37 3.29 -27.31 -2.09
CA ARG A 37 4.20 -26.63 -1.15
C ARG A 37 3.56 -25.46 -0.37
N ALA A 38 2.30 -25.13 -0.65
CA ALA A 38 1.63 -24.01 0.01
C ALA A 38 1.10 -24.42 1.41
N PRO A 39 1.14 -23.53 2.41
CA PRO A 39 0.44 -23.75 3.68
C PRO A 39 -1.06 -23.91 3.45
N ALA A 40 -1.73 -24.66 4.33
CA ALA A 40 -3.15 -25.03 4.19
C ALA A 40 -4.07 -23.82 3.95
N GLU A 41 -3.76 -22.69 4.60
CA GLU A 41 -4.51 -21.42 4.50
C GLU A 41 -4.42 -20.77 3.11
N CYS A 42 -3.44 -21.18 2.31
CA CYS A 42 -3.13 -20.63 1.01
C CYS A 42 -3.48 -21.57 -0.14
N VAL A 43 -3.99 -22.78 0.14
CA VAL A 43 -4.28 -23.81 -0.88
C VAL A 43 -5.30 -23.37 -1.93
N HIS A 44 -6.22 -22.47 -1.55
CA HIS A 44 -7.20 -21.88 -2.45
C HIS A 44 -6.68 -20.66 -3.23
N ARG A 45 -5.47 -20.18 -2.92
CA ARG A 45 -4.84 -19.03 -3.57
C ARG A 45 -3.64 -19.49 -4.40
N ARG A 46 -3.73 -19.31 -5.72
CA ARG A 46 -2.63 -19.65 -6.64
C ARG A 46 -1.39 -18.83 -6.31
N GLU A 47 -0.22 -19.46 -6.42
CA GLU A 47 1.05 -18.75 -6.30
C GLU A 47 1.15 -17.73 -7.43
N THR A 48 1.76 -16.58 -7.14
CA THR A 48 1.89 -15.49 -8.11
C THR A 48 3.00 -15.76 -9.13
N GLY A 49 3.99 -16.59 -8.79
CA GLY A 49 5.20 -16.78 -9.60
C GLY A 49 6.27 -15.71 -9.36
N LEU A 50 6.13 -14.92 -8.28
CA LEU A 50 7.08 -13.89 -7.88
C LEU A 50 8.50 -14.47 -7.64
N SER A 51 9.54 -13.77 -8.10
CA SER A 51 10.92 -14.17 -7.81
C SER A 51 11.22 -14.09 -6.31
N LEU A 52 12.21 -14.87 -5.86
CA LEU A 52 12.65 -14.84 -4.45
C LEU A 52 13.18 -13.46 -4.04
N GLU A 53 13.80 -12.73 -4.97
CA GLU A 53 14.29 -11.37 -4.72
C GLU A 53 13.13 -10.40 -4.48
N THR A 54 12.13 -10.37 -5.35
CA THR A 54 10.97 -9.49 -5.17
C THR A 54 10.14 -9.92 -3.97
N ALA A 55 10.03 -11.23 -3.69
CA ALA A 55 9.35 -11.73 -2.49
C ALA A 55 10.03 -11.22 -1.20
N ALA A 56 11.37 -11.21 -1.15
CA ALA A 56 12.10 -10.66 -0.01
C ALA A 56 11.81 -9.17 0.18
N LYS A 57 11.95 -8.36 -0.89
CA LYS A 57 11.64 -6.91 -0.86
C LYS A 57 10.18 -6.63 -0.47
N LEU A 58 9.25 -7.42 -1.00
CA LEU A 58 7.83 -7.29 -0.69
C LEU A 58 7.55 -7.59 0.77
N SER A 59 8.19 -8.61 1.35
CA SER A 59 7.98 -8.99 2.76
C SER A 59 8.41 -7.90 3.76
N GLU A 60 9.37 -7.04 3.38
CA GLU A 60 9.80 -5.91 4.21
C GLU A 60 8.73 -4.81 4.32
N VAL A 61 7.89 -4.66 3.28
CA VAL A 61 6.89 -3.59 3.19
C VAL A 61 5.44 -4.08 3.29
N MET A 62 5.22 -5.38 3.15
CA MET A 62 3.93 -6.05 3.22
C MET A 62 4.04 -7.23 4.18
N PRO A 63 3.84 -7.03 5.49
CA PRO A 63 4.00 -8.11 6.49
C PRO A 63 3.07 -9.32 6.29
N GLY A 64 1.99 -9.16 5.53
CA GLY A 64 1.09 -10.26 5.14
C GLY A 64 1.55 -11.08 3.93
N ALA A 65 2.65 -10.70 3.26
CA ALA A 65 3.16 -11.42 2.11
C ALA A 65 3.80 -12.76 2.53
N GLY A 66 3.46 -13.83 1.82
CA GLY A 66 3.94 -15.18 2.10
C GLY A 66 3.43 -15.73 3.45
N GLY A 67 4.26 -16.56 4.09
CA GLY A 67 3.89 -17.26 5.32
C GLY A 67 2.57 -18.03 5.18
N ARG A 68 1.71 -17.91 6.21
CA ARG A 68 0.33 -18.45 6.19
C ARG A 68 -0.73 -17.40 5.84
N SER A 69 -0.33 -16.14 5.65
CA SER A 69 -1.26 -15.06 5.30
C SER A 69 -1.50 -15.01 3.79
N CYS A 70 -0.43 -15.12 3.00
CA CYS A 70 -0.48 -15.13 1.53
C CYS A 70 -1.30 -13.97 0.95
N LEU A 71 -1.11 -12.77 1.51
CA LEU A 71 -1.79 -11.54 1.11
C LEU A 71 -1.46 -11.20 -0.34
N GLU A 72 -0.21 -11.37 -0.77
CA GLU A 72 0.24 -11.13 -2.13
C GLU A 72 -0.54 -11.97 -3.15
N ARG A 73 -0.90 -13.22 -2.80
CA ARG A 73 -1.70 -14.07 -3.70
C ARG A 73 -3.12 -13.55 -3.85
N TYR A 74 -3.71 -13.04 -2.77
CA TYR A 74 -5.04 -12.44 -2.79
C TYR A 74 -5.04 -11.16 -3.62
N GLU A 75 -4.10 -10.27 -3.35
CA GLU A 75 -3.96 -8.99 -4.05
C GLU A 75 -3.74 -9.20 -5.53
N TYR A 76 -2.82 -10.10 -5.91
CA TYR A 76 -2.56 -10.38 -7.32
C TYR A 76 -3.78 -10.99 -8.03
N ALA A 77 -4.46 -11.96 -7.41
CA ALA A 77 -5.64 -12.58 -8.01
C ALA A 77 -6.78 -11.60 -8.26
N LYS A 78 -6.94 -10.60 -7.39
CA LYS A 78 -8.02 -9.61 -7.45
C LYS A 78 -7.69 -8.38 -8.29
N HIS A 79 -6.42 -7.97 -8.31
CA HIS A 79 -6.01 -6.67 -8.85
C HIS A 79 -4.99 -6.75 -9.99
N GLY A 80 -4.32 -7.88 -10.22
CA GLY A 80 -3.28 -8.00 -11.25
C GLY A 80 -3.52 -9.08 -12.31
N ALA A 81 -4.02 -10.26 -11.91
CA ALA A 81 -4.10 -11.45 -12.76
C ALA A 81 -4.90 -11.23 -14.04
N CYS A 82 -6.02 -10.50 -13.98
CA CYS A 82 -6.87 -10.23 -15.14
C CYS A 82 -6.22 -9.31 -16.17
N PHE A 83 -5.26 -8.49 -15.76
CA PHE A 83 -4.47 -7.64 -16.64
C PHE A 83 -3.24 -8.36 -17.22
N GLY A 84 -2.96 -9.58 -16.76
CA GLY A 84 -1.79 -10.35 -17.18
C GLY A 84 -0.48 -9.67 -16.82
N PHE A 85 -0.44 -8.91 -15.72
CA PHE A 85 0.78 -8.25 -15.29
C PHE A 85 1.89 -9.24 -14.99
N ASP A 86 3.14 -8.82 -15.19
CA ASP A 86 4.28 -9.54 -14.66
C ASP A 86 4.31 -9.37 -13.13
N PRO A 87 4.35 -10.46 -12.32
CA PRO A 87 4.33 -10.36 -10.86
C PRO A 87 5.51 -9.56 -10.29
N ASP A 88 6.71 -9.73 -10.83
CA ASP A 88 7.90 -9.01 -10.36
C ASP A 88 7.77 -7.51 -10.62
N ALA A 89 7.31 -7.12 -11.82
CA ALA A 89 7.05 -5.73 -12.15
C ALA A 89 5.90 -5.13 -11.32
N TYR A 90 4.82 -5.89 -11.09
CA TYR A 90 3.66 -5.46 -10.33
C TYR A 90 4.02 -5.18 -8.86
N PHE A 91 4.60 -6.17 -8.17
CA PHE A 91 4.98 -6.02 -6.77
C PHE A 91 6.20 -5.12 -6.59
N GLY A 92 7.17 -5.16 -7.51
CA GLY A 92 8.30 -4.23 -7.51
C GLY A 92 7.86 -2.77 -7.59
N THR A 93 6.83 -2.48 -8.40
CA THR A 93 6.20 -1.15 -8.48
C THR A 93 5.53 -0.77 -7.16
N MET A 94 4.82 -1.68 -6.50
CA MET A 94 4.24 -1.42 -5.17
C MET A 94 5.32 -1.08 -4.14
N VAL A 95 6.42 -1.85 -4.09
CA VAL A 95 7.53 -1.60 -3.16
C VAL A 95 8.13 -0.22 -3.41
N ARG A 96 8.43 0.11 -4.67
CA ARG A 96 9.00 1.40 -5.06
C ARG A 96 8.11 2.56 -4.64
N LEU A 97 6.83 2.53 -5.03
CA LEU A 97 5.91 3.62 -4.75
C LEU A 97 5.68 3.82 -3.23
N ASN A 98 5.61 2.71 -2.48
CA ASN A 98 5.56 2.78 -1.02
C ASN A 98 6.81 3.46 -0.45
N GLN A 99 8.00 3.15 -0.98
CA GLN A 99 9.24 3.81 -0.55
C GLN A 99 9.24 5.31 -0.89
N GLU A 100 8.82 5.70 -2.09
CA GLU A 100 8.72 7.11 -2.49
C GLU A 100 7.79 7.91 -1.57
N ILE A 101 6.65 7.32 -1.15
CA ILE A 101 5.75 7.95 -0.18
C ILE A 101 6.40 8.05 1.21
N LYS A 102 7.08 7.00 1.67
CA LYS A 102 7.77 6.98 2.98
C LYS A 102 8.90 8.01 3.06
N GLU A 103 9.61 8.23 1.96
CA GLU A 103 10.71 9.21 1.88
C GLU A 103 10.20 10.65 1.69
N SER A 104 8.96 10.82 1.24
CA SER A 104 8.32 12.13 1.09
C SER A 104 8.02 12.81 2.42
N GLU A 105 7.63 14.08 2.36
CA GLU A 105 7.20 14.84 3.53
C GLU A 105 5.94 14.26 4.19
N ALA A 106 5.10 13.52 3.45
CA ALA A 106 3.97 12.79 4.04
C ALA A 106 4.46 11.63 4.92
N GLY A 107 5.45 10.85 4.46
CA GLY A 107 6.05 9.77 5.24
C GLY A 107 6.74 10.28 6.50
N LYS A 108 7.53 11.36 6.38
CA LYS A 108 8.14 12.06 7.52
C LYS A 108 7.09 12.57 8.51
N PHE A 109 6.01 13.16 8.02
CA PHE A 109 4.91 13.63 8.86
C PHE A 109 4.29 12.50 9.69
N LEU A 110 4.08 11.31 9.11
CA LEU A 110 3.57 10.16 9.86
C LEU A 110 4.55 9.70 10.94
N ALA A 111 5.85 9.65 10.63
CA ALA A 111 6.89 9.28 11.58
C ALA A 111 7.01 10.27 12.75
N ASP A 112 7.06 11.57 12.45
CA ASP A 112 7.21 12.63 13.46
C ASP A 112 6.00 12.76 14.38
N ASN A 113 4.83 12.31 13.89
CA ASN A 113 3.57 12.35 14.62
C ASN A 113 3.10 10.98 15.12
N TYR A 114 3.98 9.98 15.13
CA TYR A 114 3.67 8.64 15.61
C TYR A 114 3.10 8.66 17.04
N GLY A 115 1.91 8.09 17.20
CA GLY A 115 1.16 8.06 18.46
C GLY A 115 0.50 9.37 18.88
N LYS A 116 0.47 10.39 18.02
CA LYS A 116 -0.14 11.70 18.29
C LYS A 116 -1.44 11.86 17.50
N THR A 117 -2.31 12.72 18.00
CA THR A 117 -3.44 13.25 17.22
C THR A 117 -2.96 14.31 16.26
N VAL A 118 -3.30 14.17 14.98
CA VAL A 118 -2.98 15.12 13.92
C VAL A 118 -4.26 15.65 13.27
N SER A 119 -4.15 16.76 12.54
CA SER A 119 -5.26 17.26 11.72
C SER A 119 -5.09 16.83 10.25
N ARG A 120 -6.22 16.64 9.56
CA ARG A 120 -6.24 16.42 8.11
C ARG A 120 -5.54 17.55 7.35
N ARG A 121 -5.70 18.79 7.81
CA ARG A 121 -5.05 19.97 7.22
C ARG A 121 -3.52 19.86 7.25
N ASP A 122 -2.95 19.42 8.38
CA ASP A 122 -1.50 19.35 8.53
C ASP A 122 -0.92 18.18 7.72
N PHE A 123 -1.63 17.05 7.67
CA PHE A 123 -1.31 15.95 6.76
C PHE A 123 -1.34 16.39 5.28
N ASP A 124 -2.40 17.10 4.87
CA ASP A 124 -2.55 17.62 3.51
C ASP A 124 -1.43 18.61 3.15
N ALA A 125 -1.02 19.45 4.11
CA ALA A 125 0.12 20.37 3.92
C ALA A 125 1.44 19.61 3.74
N ALA A 126 1.66 18.53 4.50
CA ALA A 126 2.83 17.68 4.35
C ALA A 126 2.84 16.98 2.97
N PHE A 127 1.72 16.42 2.55
CA PHE A 127 1.59 15.82 1.20
C PHE A 127 1.85 16.86 0.10
N ALA A 128 1.22 18.03 0.20
CA ALA A 128 1.37 19.10 -0.77
C ALA A 128 2.81 19.64 -0.87
N LYS A 129 3.60 19.56 0.20
CA LYS A 129 5.01 19.99 0.19
C LYS A 129 5.88 19.14 -0.75
N SER A 130 5.53 17.86 -0.93
CA SER A 130 6.23 16.98 -1.87
C SER A 130 5.59 17.00 -3.26
N TRP A 131 4.26 17.09 -3.33
CA TRP A 131 3.51 16.71 -4.52
C TRP A 131 2.53 17.77 -5.05
N GLY A 132 2.46 18.96 -4.46
CA GLY A 132 1.56 20.03 -4.91
C GLY A 132 0.18 19.99 -4.25
N LYS A 133 -0.44 21.18 -4.09
CA LYS A 133 -1.73 21.34 -3.37
C LYS A 133 -2.90 20.76 -4.17
N GLU A 134 -2.82 20.80 -5.48
CA GLU A 134 -3.77 20.24 -6.44
C GLU A 134 -3.94 18.73 -6.29
N ASN A 135 -2.91 18.05 -5.79
CA ASN A 135 -2.87 16.59 -5.66
C ASN A 135 -3.31 16.05 -4.31
N VAL A 136 -3.59 16.92 -3.33
CA VAL A 136 -4.11 16.50 -2.01
C VAL A 136 -5.41 15.69 -2.16
N LYS A 137 -6.25 16.04 -3.15
CA LYS A 137 -7.50 15.33 -3.44
C LYS A 137 -7.28 13.93 -4.04
N ALA A 138 -6.06 13.54 -4.41
CA ALA A 138 -5.75 12.18 -4.80
C ALA A 138 -5.70 11.22 -3.59
N VAL A 139 -5.70 11.75 -2.35
CA VAL A 139 -5.52 10.97 -1.13
C VAL A 139 -6.82 10.77 -0.38
N LYS A 140 -7.13 9.50 -0.10
CA LYS A 140 -8.22 9.06 0.77
C LYS A 140 -7.64 8.45 2.05
N LEU A 141 -8.12 8.90 3.20
CA LEU A 141 -7.70 8.40 4.52
C LEU A 141 -8.81 7.57 5.16
N THR A 142 -8.51 6.31 5.46
CA THR A 142 -9.42 5.41 6.19
C THR A 142 -8.99 5.32 7.65
N CYS A 143 -9.92 5.58 8.56
CA CYS A 143 -9.74 5.46 10.00
C CYS A 143 -10.75 4.48 10.61
N GLN A 144 -10.39 3.97 11.77
CA GLN A 144 -11.22 3.11 12.61
C GLN A 144 -11.27 3.64 14.06
N GLY A 145 -12.17 3.09 14.87
CA GLY A 145 -12.30 3.42 16.30
C GLY A 145 -12.90 4.78 16.61
N ASN A 146 -13.03 5.05 17.92
CA ASN A 146 -13.43 6.35 18.47
C ASN A 146 -12.69 6.56 19.81
N PRO A 147 -11.66 7.42 19.89
CA PRO A 147 -11.21 8.37 18.86
C PRO A 147 -10.68 7.69 17.58
N ALA A 148 -10.90 8.32 16.44
CA ALA A 148 -10.51 7.78 15.14
C ALA A 148 -8.98 7.68 15.01
N TYR A 149 -8.47 6.52 14.59
CA TYR A 149 -7.06 6.28 14.31
C TYR A 149 -6.85 5.79 12.87
N LEU A 150 -5.74 6.20 12.25
CA LEU A 150 -5.43 5.94 10.85
C LEU A 150 -5.13 4.45 10.61
N THR A 151 -5.82 3.85 9.63
CA THR A 151 -5.61 2.45 9.23
C THR A 151 -5.24 2.30 7.75
N GLU A 152 -5.60 3.26 6.89
CA GLU A 152 -5.28 3.20 5.47
C GLU A 152 -5.10 4.60 4.84
N ILE A 153 -4.20 4.70 3.86
CA ILE A 153 -3.96 5.81 2.94
C ILE A 153 -4.05 5.22 1.55
N GLN A 154 -5.07 5.59 0.79
CA GLN A 154 -5.17 5.26 -0.64
C GLN A 154 -4.78 6.49 -1.45
N ILE A 155 -3.92 6.29 -2.46
CA ILE A 155 -3.44 7.36 -3.35
C ILE A 155 -3.77 7.00 -4.79
N SER A 156 -4.53 7.87 -5.45
CA SER A 156 -4.88 7.70 -6.87
C SER A 156 -3.77 8.22 -7.78
N ILE A 157 -3.24 7.34 -8.63
CA ILE A 157 -2.14 7.61 -9.56
C ILE A 157 -2.65 7.41 -10.99
N LYS A 158 -2.20 8.25 -11.93
CA LYS A 158 -2.52 8.10 -13.35
C LYS A 158 -1.82 6.85 -13.90
N ALA A 159 -2.55 6.06 -14.70
CA ALA A 159 -2.03 4.81 -15.23
C ALA A 159 -0.78 4.99 -16.11
N ASP A 160 -0.71 6.10 -16.86
CA ASP A 160 0.45 6.45 -17.72
C ASP A 160 1.69 6.89 -16.94
N ALA A 161 1.53 7.28 -15.67
CA ALA A 161 2.62 7.70 -14.80
C ALA A 161 3.14 6.59 -13.88
N ILE A 162 2.50 5.41 -13.85
CA ILE A 162 2.76 4.37 -12.83
C ILE A 162 4.19 3.83 -12.85
N ASN A 163 4.84 3.81 -14.02
CA ASN A 163 6.18 3.27 -14.21
C ASN A 163 7.29 4.31 -14.02
N ALA A 164 6.95 5.57 -13.81
CA ALA A 164 7.89 6.64 -13.49
C ALA A 164 7.96 6.88 -11.98
N PRO A 165 9.03 7.53 -11.46
CA PRO A 165 9.01 8.11 -10.13
C PRO A 165 7.83 9.07 -9.95
N LEU A 166 7.25 9.10 -8.76
CA LEU A 166 6.19 10.03 -8.42
C LEU A 166 6.66 11.47 -8.59
N SER A 167 5.76 12.29 -9.12
CA SER A 167 5.92 13.72 -9.32
C SER A 167 4.57 14.39 -9.14
N ALA A 168 4.54 15.72 -9.13
CA ALA A 168 3.28 16.47 -9.11
C ALA A 168 2.36 16.15 -10.32
N ASN A 169 2.88 15.56 -11.40
CA ASN A 169 2.07 15.18 -12.56
C ASN A 169 1.48 13.77 -12.47
N SER A 170 1.89 12.96 -11.48
CA SER A 170 1.56 11.54 -11.40
C SER A 170 0.17 11.25 -10.82
N PHE A 171 -0.43 12.19 -10.09
CA PHE A 171 -1.63 11.93 -9.30
C PHE A 171 -2.93 12.26 -10.03
N LEU A 172 -4.00 11.58 -9.63
CA LEU A 172 -5.36 11.82 -10.14
C LEU A 172 -6.29 12.20 -8.99
N PRO A 173 -6.84 13.43 -8.94
CA PRO A 173 -7.80 13.82 -7.92
C PRO A 173 -9.04 12.90 -7.90
N GLN A 174 -9.55 12.60 -6.71
CA GLN A 174 -10.73 11.77 -6.51
C GLN A 174 -11.68 12.40 -5.45
N PRO A 175 -13.00 12.11 -5.49
CA PRO A 175 -13.98 12.88 -4.72
C PRO A 175 -14.11 12.48 -3.25
N HIS A 176 -13.52 11.37 -2.82
CA HIS A 176 -13.70 10.77 -1.50
C HIS A 176 -12.49 11.01 -0.59
N PRO A 177 -12.52 11.98 0.33
CA PRO A 177 -11.40 12.23 1.24
C PRO A 177 -11.20 11.11 2.28
N GLY A 178 -12.18 10.22 2.44
CA GLY A 178 -12.20 9.13 3.44
C GLY A 178 -13.06 9.47 4.66
N ASN A 179 -12.91 8.70 5.74
CA ASN A 179 -13.78 8.77 6.94
C ASN A 179 -13.06 9.27 8.22
N CYS A 180 -11.78 9.66 8.13
CA CYS A 180 -11.00 10.12 9.29
C CYS A 180 -11.47 11.45 9.92
N GLY A 181 -12.35 12.21 9.27
CA GLY A 181 -12.79 13.52 9.75
C GLY A 181 -11.68 14.57 9.75
N LYS A 182 -11.77 15.56 10.65
CA LYS A 182 -10.83 16.69 10.74
C LYS A 182 -9.54 16.36 11.48
N THR A 183 -9.61 15.42 12.42
CA THR A 183 -8.49 15.02 13.29
C THR A 183 -8.54 13.53 13.56
N PHE A 184 -7.38 12.88 13.60
CA PHE A 184 -7.24 11.45 13.81
C PHE A 184 -5.90 11.14 14.47
N VAL A 185 -5.79 9.97 15.10
CA VAL A 185 -4.56 9.49 15.73
C VAL A 185 -3.70 8.75 14.70
N ILE A 186 -2.40 9.00 14.68
CA ILE A 186 -1.43 8.11 14.04
C ILE A 186 -1.15 6.98 15.02
N ASP A 187 -1.75 5.81 14.80
CA ASP A 187 -1.75 4.74 15.80
C ASP A 187 -0.34 4.26 16.16
N LYS A 188 -0.15 3.85 17.41
CA LYS A 188 1.08 3.17 17.85
C LYS A 188 0.90 1.68 17.62
N ALA A 189 1.91 1.02 17.06
CA ALA A 189 1.98 -0.43 17.08
C ALA A 189 1.93 -0.96 18.53
N GLY A 190 0.91 -1.76 18.83
CA GLY A 190 0.73 -2.46 20.10
C GLY A 190 -0.67 -2.25 20.68
N TYR A 191 -1.43 -3.33 20.78
CA TYR A 191 -2.62 -3.44 21.63
C TYR A 191 -2.25 -4.15 22.93
#